data_AF-A0A6A8A547-F1
#
_entry.id   AF-A0A6A8A547-F1
#
_cell.length_a   1.000
_cell.length_b   1.000
_cell.length_c   1.000
_cell.angle_alpha   90.00
_cell.angle_beta   90.00
_cell.angle_gamma   90.00
#
_symmetry.space_group_name_H-M   'P 1'
#
loop_
_entity.id
_entity.type
_entity.pdbx_description
1 polymer ?
#
loop_
_entity_poly.entity_id
_entity_poly.type
_entity_poly.pdbx_seq_one_letter_code
_entity_poly.pdbx_strand_id
1 'polypeptide(L)' 'MGTDREEWISKRAYELWEQAGRPDGQDGEQWAEASAEWDAGQAQSKTGSTATDWDDEY' A
#
# COMPACT_ATOMS: atom_id res chain seq x y z
N MET A 1 -5.93 16.91 0.07
CA MET A 1 -6.34 15.64 -0.55
C MET A 1 -5.07 14.80 -0.63
N GLY A 2 -4.75 14.08 0.45
CA GLY A 2 -3.69 13.05 0.37
C GLY A 2 -4.21 11.96 -0.54
N THR A 3 -3.40 11.53 -1.47
CA THR A 3 -3.77 10.46 -2.41
C THR A 3 -3.94 9.15 -1.62
N ASP A 4 -4.91 8.29 -1.98
CA ASP A 4 -5.13 6.97 -1.32
C ASP A 4 -3.82 6.16 -1.17
N ARG A 5 -2.89 6.40 -2.11
CA ARG A 5 -1.50 5.95 -2.08
C ARG A 5 -0.76 6.36 -0.80
N GLU A 6 -0.73 7.65 -0.49
CA GLU A 6 0.00 8.18 0.66
C GLU A 6 -0.56 7.66 1.98
N GLU A 7 -1.88 7.52 2.09
CA GLU A 7 -2.51 6.94 3.29
C GLU A 7 -2.13 5.47 3.49
N TRP A 8 -2.11 4.67 2.42
CA TRP A 8 -1.69 3.28 2.51
C TRP A 8 -0.19 3.15 2.84
N ILE A 9 0.65 3.91 2.13
CA ILE A 9 2.09 3.91 2.36
C ILE A 9 2.43 4.34 3.79
N SER A 10 1.74 5.36 4.30
CA SER A 10 1.91 5.84 5.68
C SER A 10 1.59 4.74 6.70
N LYS A 11 0.45 4.06 6.56
CA LYS A 11 0.09 2.92 7.43
C LYS A 11 1.13 1.81 7.37
N ARG A 12 1.52 1.41 6.15
CA ARG A 12 2.46 0.31 5.93
C ARG A 12 3.85 0.61 6.49
N ALA A 13 4.37 1.81 6.22
CA ALA A 13 5.65 2.27 6.74
C ALA A 13 5.64 2.35 8.27
N TYR A 14 4.54 2.86 8.86
CA TYR A 14 4.41 2.98 10.31
C TYR A 14 4.33 1.61 11.02
N GLU A 15 3.61 0.64 10.45
CA GLU A 15 3.56 -0.74 10.97
C GLU A 15 4.93 -1.43 10.95
N LEU A 16 5.70 -1.26 9.87
CA LEU A 16 7.07 -1.79 9.75
C LEU A 16 8.00 -1.12 10.77
N TRP A 17 7.87 0.20 10.92
CA TRP A 17 8.68 0.98 11.87
C TRP A 17 8.40 0.61 13.33
N GLU A 18 7.14 0.36 13.69
CA GLU A 18 6.76 -0.07 15.03
C GLU A 18 7.27 -1.49 15.33
N GLN A 19 7.16 -2.42 14.38
CA GLN A 19 7.70 -3.79 14.51
C GLN A 19 9.23 -3.83 14.59
N ALA A 20 9.92 -2.93 13.88
CA ALA A 20 11.38 -2.82 13.91
C ALA A 20 11.90 -2.22 15.23
N GLY A 21 11.03 -1.73 16.12
CA GLY A 21 11.41 -1.15 17.40
C GLY A 21 11.86 0.31 17.31
N ARG A 22 11.39 1.04 16.29
CA ARG A 22 11.68 2.46 16.06
C ARG A 22 13.17 2.79 15.95
N PRO A 23 13.89 2.16 15.01
CA PRO A 23 15.25 2.58 14.70
C PRO A 23 15.26 4.03 14.19
N ASP A 24 16.09 4.88 14.80
CA ASP A 24 16.25 6.28 14.43
C ASP A 24 16.91 6.37 13.04
N GLY A 25 16.22 6.94 12.06
CA GLY A 25 16.74 7.21 10.71
C GLY A 25 16.37 6.19 9.63
N GLN A 26 15.60 5.14 9.94
CA GLN A 26 15.11 4.19 8.93
C GLN A 26 13.70 4.53 8.41
N ASP A 27 13.01 5.48 9.04
CA ASP A 27 11.69 5.97 8.63
C ASP A 27 11.62 6.35 7.14
N GLY A 28 12.69 6.92 6.57
CA GLY A 28 12.79 7.17 5.13
C GLY A 28 12.89 5.91 4.27
N GLU A 29 13.60 4.87 4.74
CA GLU A 29 13.71 3.58 4.05
C GLU A 29 12.39 2.80 4.09
N GLN A 30 11.73 2.76 5.25
CA GLN A 30 10.39 2.15 5.38
C GLN A 30 9.37 2.84 4.49
N TRP A 31 9.43 4.17 4.38
CA TRP A 31 8.57 4.90 3.46
C TRP A 31 8.88 4.53 2.01
N ALA A 32 10.15 4.51 1.61
CA ALA A 32 10.54 4.12 0.25
C ALA A 32 10.09 2.69 -0.09
N GLU A 33 10.22 1.76 0.85
CA GLU A 33 9.83 0.35 0.71
C GLU A 33 8.31 0.20 0.55
N ALA A 34 7.52 0.79 1.45
CA ALA A 34 6.06 0.80 1.33
C ALA A 34 5.60 1.51 0.04
N SER A 35 6.27 2.60 -0.35
CA SER A 35 6.01 3.33 -1.58
C SER A 35 6.23 2.49 -2.83
N ALA A 36 7.30 1.70 -2.85
CA ALA A 36 7.59 0.75 -3.93
C ALA A 36 6.60 -0.43 -3.94
N GLU A 37 6.21 -0.94 -2.77
CA GLU A 37 5.25 -2.04 -2.64
C GLU A 37 3.86 -1.64 -3.16
N TRP A 38 3.42 -0.41 -2.88
CA TRP A 38 2.18 0.13 -3.44
C TRP A 38 2.25 0.30 -4.96
N ASP A 39 3.36 0.83 -5.47
CA ASP A 39 3.53 1.04 -6.92
C ASP A 39 3.53 -0.29 -7.68
N ALA A 40 4.26 -1.29 -7.17
CA ALA A 40 4.27 -2.64 -7.70
C ALA A 40 2.90 -3.34 -7.55
N GLY A 41 2.22 -3.16 -6.41
CA GLY A 41 0.89 -3.71 -6.15
C GLY A 41 -0.21 -3.10 -7.01
N GLN A 42 -0.13 -1.80 -7.31
CA GLN A 42 -1.08 -1.10 -8.20
C GLN A 42 -0.93 -1.50 -9.67
N ALA A 43 0.27 -1.89 -10.09
CA ALA A 43 0.49 -2.50 -11.41
C ALA A 43 -0.20 -3.88 -11.52
N GLN A 44 -0.26 -4.63 -10.41
CA GLN A 44 -0.83 -5.98 -10.38
C GLN A 44 -2.35 -5.99 -10.06
N SER A 45 -2.85 -5.02 -9.29
CA SER A 45 -4.26 -4.87 -8.94
C SER A 45 -5.13 -4.44 -10.13
N LYS A 46 -4.55 -3.77 -11.13
CA LYS A 46 -5.23 -3.50 -12.42
C LYS A 46 -5.48 -4.72 -13.30
N THR A 47 -4.89 -5.88 -12.98
CA THR A 47 -5.10 -7.13 -13.71
C THR A 47 -5.89 -8.18 -12.94
N GLY A 48 -6.32 -7.90 -11.70
CA GLY A 48 -6.95 -8.87 -10.80
C GLY A 48 -8.40 -8.58 -10.39
N SER A 49 -8.95 -7.40 -10.70
CA SER A 49 -10.32 -7.02 -10.29
C SER A 49 -11.20 -6.67 -11.49
N THR A 50 -11.38 -7.62 -12.40
CA THR A 50 -12.57 -7.72 -13.25
C THR A 50 -13.23 -9.07 -13.00
N ALA A 51 -13.70 -9.27 -11.77
CA ALA A 51 -14.64 -10.33 -11.43
C ALA A 51 -15.68 -9.74 -10.48
N THR A 52 -16.35 -8.67 -10.94
CA THR A 52 -17.74 -8.44 -10.54
C THR A 52 -18.60 -9.08 -11.64
N ASP A 53 -18.73 -10.39 -11.50
CA ASP A 53 -19.71 -11.29 -12.10
C ASP A 53 -20.15 -12.03 -10.82
N TRP A 54 -21.22 -11.65 -10.12
CA TRP A 54 -22.65 -11.80 -10.44
C TRP A 54 -23.48 -10.92 -9.48
N ASP A 55 -24.17 -9.87 -9.96
CA ASP A 55 -25.42 -9.33 -9.34
C ASP A 55 -26.07 -8.33 -10.33
N ASP A 56 -26.57 -8.83 -11.47
CA ASP A 56 -27.64 -8.17 -12.24
C ASP A 56 -28.22 -9.21 -13.21
N GLU A 57 -29.13 -10.05 -12.72
CA GLU A 57 -30.01 -10.86 -13.57
C GLU A 57 -31.43 -10.28 -13.43
N TYR A 58 -31.86 -9.57 -14.47
CA TYR A 58 -33.21 -9.06 -14.72
C TYR A 58 -33.98 -10.03 -15.62
#